data_AF-A0A1H7ZIF6-F1
#
_entry.id   AF-A0A1H7ZIF6-F1
#
_cell.length_a   1.000
_cell.length_b   1.000
_cell.length_c   1.000
_cell.angle_alpha   90.00
_cell.angle_beta   90.00
_cell.angle_gamma   90.00
#
_symmetry.space_group_name_H-M   'P 1'
#
loop_
_entity.id
_entity.type
_entity.pdbx_description
1 polymer ?
#
loop_
_entity_poly.entity_id
_entity_poly.type
_entity_poly.pdbx_seq_one_letter_code
_entity_poly.pdbx_strand_id
1 'polypeptide(L)'
;MNLIETVKAAGVVGEGGAGFPTHIKLEAKADCFIINAAECEPLIETDKYLCRTFADKLVAAIHLVGEHLGAQRKVIALKGKYQTEIKALQEAINRSKYKIEIFEMTTFYPAGDEQTMVHMVWGKSVPERGIPIQVGAVVSNVGTLLNIYDANEGIPVTNKYLSVVGEVQMPIMLKVPIGTSVSECITKAKPTVQEYAVIIGGPMMGKVYNNKQEIDSLVITKTTGNIIVLPMEHYLVKHSTLPMSTIRAQTRSACIQCRMCTDLCPRYLIGHRIRPHLVMRNFYRELLITDDIEFERAYGDAVNCCDCGVCEMFACPMGLSPRKVNGYFKARIRERGIQVERNLAPVAREEINNKRTPTERLAARLNLAKYYGNHVKDCFELTPKTVKIPFQQHIGKPAVPIKNVGDRVRKGDLLAAAAEGALSANIHSSIDGVILQQDTVCAVISQSEEG
;
A
#
# COMPACT_ATOMS: atom_id res chain seq x y z
N MET A 1 4.73 12.88 26.93
CA MET A 1 5.25 11.84 26.03
C MET A 1 5.95 12.53 24.89
N ASN A 2 7.10 12.01 24.45
CA ASN A 2 7.73 12.49 23.21
C ASN A 2 6.91 12.02 21.99
N LEU A 3 7.19 12.56 20.79
CA LEU A 3 6.41 12.23 19.59
C LEU A 3 6.39 10.72 19.29
N ILE A 4 7.52 10.03 19.48
CA ILE A 4 7.63 8.58 19.21
C ILE A 4 6.73 7.78 20.14
N GLU A 5 6.75 8.10 21.44
CA GLU A 5 5.90 7.48 22.45
C GLU A 5 4.42 7.70 22.14
N THR A 6 4.04 8.93 21.76
CA THR A 6 2.67 9.27 21.39
C THR A 6 2.20 8.49 20.15
N VAL A 7 3.03 8.42 19.11
CA VAL A 7 2.75 7.68 17.87
C VAL A 7 2.66 6.17 18.13
N LYS A 8 3.53 5.64 19.00
CA LYS A 8 3.49 4.23 19.42
C LYS A 8 2.22 3.93 20.22
N ALA A 9 1.89 4.77 21.21
CA ALA A 9 0.71 4.63 22.05
C ALA A 9 -0.56 4.62 21.20
N ALA A 10 -0.70 5.57 20.27
CA ALA A 10 -1.83 5.68 19.33
C ALA A 10 -1.92 4.54 18.30
N GLY A 11 -0.88 3.69 18.18
CA GLY A 11 -0.87 2.55 17.29
C GLY A 11 -0.78 2.92 15.81
N VAL A 12 -0.06 3.99 15.47
CA VAL A 12 0.06 4.44 14.08
C VAL A 12 0.95 3.50 13.26
N VAL A 13 0.47 3.16 12.05
CA VAL A 13 1.19 2.34 11.08
C VAL A 13 1.22 3.02 9.70
N GLY A 14 2.16 2.61 8.86
CA GLY A 14 2.28 3.07 7.48
C GLY A 14 1.10 2.64 6.62
N GLU A 15 0.28 3.58 6.17
CA GLU A 15 -0.98 3.28 5.46
C GLU A 15 -0.79 2.99 3.96
N GLY A 16 0.33 3.43 3.38
CA GLY A 16 0.63 3.25 1.94
C GLY A 16 1.15 1.87 1.55
N GLY A 17 1.00 0.84 2.39
CA GLY A 17 1.56 -0.49 2.12
C GLY A 17 1.29 -1.49 3.24
N ALA A 18 2.29 -2.30 3.59
CA ALA A 18 2.15 -3.42 4.52
C ALA A 18 1.95 -3.04 6.00
N GLY A 19 1.74 -1.75 6.35
CA GLY A 19 1.52 -1.34 7.73
C GLY A 19 2.79 -1.34 8.58
N PHE A 20 3.91 -0.81 8.09
CA PHE A 20 5.12 -0.72 8.93
C PHE A 20 4.86 0.17 10.17
N PRO A 21 5.17 -0.27 11.41
CA PRO A 21 4.98 0.55 12.61
C PRO A 21 5.70 1.89 12.52
N THR A 22 4.94 2.99 12.58
CA THR A 22 5.47 4.32 12.22
C THR A 22 6.45 4.85 13.25
N HIS A 23 6.30 4.51 14.53
CA HIS A 23 7.21 4.94 15.59
C HIS A 23 8.68 4.53 15.32
N ILE A 24 8.91 3.34 14.74
CA ILE A 24 10.26 2.88 14.38
C ILE A 24 10.84 3.73 13.24
N LYS A 25 10.01 4.14 12.28
CA LYS A 25 10.44 5.05 11.20
C LYS A 25 10.84 6.42 11.74
N LEU A 26 10.25 6.85 12.86
CA LEU A 26 10.55 8.12 13.53
C LEU A 26 11.78 8.06 14.44
N GLU A 27 12.35 6.88 14.72
CA GLU A 27 13.63 6.77 15.46
C GLU A 27 14.82 7.26 14.60
N ALA A 28 14.64 7.30 13.29
CA ALA A 28 15.67 7.71 12.34
C ALA A 28 15.87 9.24 12.28
N LYS A 29 17.03 9.66 11.76
CA LYS A 29 17.34 11.05 11.39
C LYS A 29 17.60 11.14 9.90
N ALA A 30 16.96 12.08 9.22
CA ALA A 30 16.99 12.16 7.75
C ALA A 30 17.21 13.58 7.27
N ASP A 31 17.94 13.74 6.17
CA ASP A 31 18.16 15.05 5.54
C ASP A 31 16.92 15.48 4.73
N CYS A 32 16.26 14.51 4.09
CA CYS A 32 15.10 14.72 3.24
C CYS A 32 13.88 13.93 3.74
N PHE A 33 12.81 14.64 4.06
CA PHE A 33 11.53 14.06 4.38
C PHE A 33 10.56 14.24 3.21
N ILE A 34 10.11 13.13 2.64
CA ILE A 34 9.28 13.08 1.45
C ILE A 34 7.88 12.58 1.84
N ILE A 35 6.85 13.28 1.38
CA ILE A 35 5.46 12.92 1.56
C ILE A 35 4.94 12.35 0.25
N ASN A 36 4.59 11.07 0.28
CA ASN A 36 4.02 10.37 -0.85
C ASN A 36 2.52 10.67 -0.93
N ALA A 37 2.18 11.65 -1.78
CA ALA A 37 0.82 12.04 -2.13
C ALA A 37 0.54 11.75 -3.62
N ALA A 38 1.32 10.86 -4.24
CA ALA A 38 1.25 10.59 -5.68
C ALA A 38 0.06 9.71 -6.09
N GLU A 39 -0.46 8.88 -5.16
CA GLU A 39 -1.55 7.91 -5.36
C GLU A 39 -1.52 7.27 -6.76
N CYS A 40 -0.63 6.29 -6.94
CA CYS A 40 -0.28 5.80 -8.27
C CYS A 40 -1.18 4.66 -8.79
N GLU A 41 -1.82 3.92 -7.88
CA GLU A 41 -2.74 2.83 -8.20
C GLU A 41 -4.00 3.36 -8.93
N PRO A 42 -4.38 2.79 -10.08
CA PRO A 42 -5.61 3.18 -10.77
C PRO A 42 -6.84 3.10 -9.86
N LEU A 43 -7.76 4.07 -10.01
CA LEU A 43 -9.04 4.18 -9.28
C LEU A 43 -8.97 4.55 -7.80
N ILE A 44 -7.78 4.69 -7.21
CA ILE A 44 -7.66 5.17 -5.82
C ILE A 44 -7.65 6.70 -5.79
N GLU A 45 -8.46 7.27 -4.89
CA GLU A 45 -8.65 8.72 -4.72
C GLU A 45 -8.46 9.16 -3.26
N THR A 46 -8.13 8.24 -2.35
CA THR A 46 -8.09 8.48 -0.90
C THR A 46 -7.05 9.54 -0.54
N ASP A 47 -5.79 9.39 -0.96
CA ASP A 47 -4.77 10.41 -0.64
C ASP A 47 -5.11 11.78 -1.22
N LYS A 48 -5.71 11.83 -2.41
CA LYS A 48 -6.17 13.07 -3.05
C LYS A 48 -7.27 13.74 -2.22
N TYR A 49 -8.24 12.97 -1.76
CA TYR A 49 -9.28 13.45 -0.84
C TYR A 49 -8.65 14.01 0.44
N LEU A 50 -7.74 13.27 1.07
CA LEU A 50 -7.08 13.71 2.31
C LEU A 50 -6.28 15.01 2.11
N CYS A 51 -5.56 15.16 0.99
CA CYS A 51 -4.81 16.37 0.67
C CYS A 51 -5.71 17.61 0.54
N ARG A 52 -6.90 17.46 -0.06
CA ARG A 52 -7.86 18.57 -0.22
C ARG A 52 -8.54 18.93 1.09
N THR A 53 -9.03 17.91 1.80
CA THR A 53 -9.92 18.08 2.95
C THR A 53 -9.16 18.44 4.22
N PHE A 54 -7.94 17.94 4.38
CA PHE A 54 -7.15 18.09 5.59
C PHE A 54 -5.80 18.76 5.35
N ALA A 55 -5.73 19.66 4.36
CA ALA A 55 -4.49 20.34 3.95
C ALA A 55 -3.74 20.99 5.13
N ASP A 56 -4.44 21.75 5.99
CA ASP A 56 -3.82 22.42 7.14
C ASP A 56 -3.27 21.42 8.17
N LYS A 57 -4.04 20.38 8.50
CA LYS A 57 -3.59 19.30 9.40
C LYS A 57 -2.38 18.58 8.82
N LEU A 58 -2.40 18.27 7.53
CA LEU A 58 -1.30 17.59 6.85
C LEU A 58 -0.03 18.45 6.89
N VAL A 59 -0.13 19.72 6.55
CA VAL A 59 0.99 20.68 6.58
C VAL A 59 1.59 20.81 7.98
N ALA A 60 0.75 20.87 9.02
CA ALA A 60 1.21 20.86 10.41
C ALA A 60 1.91 19.55 10.79
N ALA A 61 1.36 18.40 10.39
CA ALA A 61 1.98 17.09 10.62
C ALA A 61 3.35 16.97 9.94
N ILE A 62 3.46 17.47 8.71
CA ILE A 62 4.73 17.50 7.94
C ILE A 62 5.78 18.31 8.68
N HIS A 63 5.39 19.49 9.17
CA HIS A 63 6.30 20.33 9.92
C HIS A 63 6.78 19.61 11.18
N LEU A 64 5.86 19.11 12.01
CA LEU A 64 6.13 18.38 13.25
C LEU A 64 7.09 17.20 13.04
N VAL A 65 6.77 16.32 12.09
CA VAL A 65 7.60 15.14 11.79
C VAL A 65 8.93 15.54 11.20
N GLY A 66 8.95 16.53 10.30
CA GLY A 66 10.18 17.03 9.71
C GLY A 66 11.15 17.62 10.73
N GLU A 67 10.66 18.38 11.71
CA GLU A 67 11.50 18.88 12.82
C GLU A 67 12.03 17.72 13.68
N HIS A 68 11.16 16.77 14.02
CA HIS A 68 11.57 15.58 14.80
C HIS A 68 12.67 14.77 14.09
N LEU A 69 12.57 14.60 12.78
CA LEU A 69 13.57 13.90 11.96
C LEU A 69 14.87 14.71 11.74
N GLY A 70 14.86 16.02 12.04
CA GLY A 70 15.96 16.93 11.68
C GLY A 70 16.07 17.21 10.18
N ALA A 71 14.97 17.06 9.44
CA ALA A 71 14.96 17.15 7.99
C ALA A 71 15.10 18.60 7.51
N GLN A 72 16.20 18.86 6.78
CA GLN A 72 16.47 20.15 6.15
C GLN A 72 15.53 20.41 4.97
N ARG A 73 15.07 19.33 4.34
CA ARG A 73 14.24 19.35 3.15
C ARG A 73 12.93 18.60 3.38
N LYS A 74 11.78 19.26 3.24
CA LYS A 74 10.43 18.68 3.47
C LYS A 74 9.61 18.81 2.18
N VAL A 75 9.32 17.70 1.51
CA VAL A 75 8.79 17.70 0.14
C VAL A 75 7.47 16.95 0.06
N ILE A 76 6.41 17.59 -0.43
CA ILE A 76 5.18 16.91 -0.83
C ILE A 76 5.27 16.52 -2.30
N ALA A 77 5.37 15.22 -2.56
CA ALA A 77 5.43 14.68 -3.92
C ALA A 77 4.04 14.22 -4.35
N LEU A 78 3.48 14.90 -5.35
CA LEU A 78 2.19 14.56 -5.97
C LEU A 78 2.23 14.79 -7.48
N LYS A 79 1.28 14.21 -8.22
CA LYS A 79 1.26 14.35 -9.69
C LYS A 79 0.89 15.78 -10.06
N GLY A 80 1.58 16.37 -11.04
CA GLY A 80 1.30 17.73 -11.51
C GLY A 80 -0.12 17.93 -12.03
N LYS A 81 -0.85 16.87 -12.41
CA LYS A 81 -2.27 16.99 -12.80
C LYS A 81 -3.24 17.17 -11.61
N TYR A 82 -2.79 17.02 -10.37
CA TYR A 82 -3.61 17.14 -9.15
C TYR A 82 -3.77 18.62 -8.75
N GLN A 83 -4.24 19.45 -9.67
CA GLN A 83 -4.24 20.91 -9.52
C GLN A 83 -5.11 21.38 -8.33
N THR A 84 -6.22 20.69 -8.06
CA THR A 84 -7.08 21.00 -6.91
C THR A 84 -6.38 20.71 -5.59
N GLU A 85 -5.68 19.57 -5.49
CA GLU A 85 -4.89 19.16 -4.33
C GLU A 85 -3.70 20.11 -4.13
N ILE A 86 -2.94 20.41 -5.20
CA ILE A 86 -1.80 21.33 -5.19
C ILE A 86 -2.23 22.69 -4.65
N LYS A 87 -3.36 23.23 -5.17
CA LYS A 87 -3.90 24.52 -4.71
C LYS A 87 -4.21 24.50 -3.22
N ALA A 88 -4.93 23.50 -2.73
CA ALA A 88 -5.30 23.39 -1.31
C ALA A 88 -4.05 23.30 -0.40
N LEU A 89 -3.06 22.50 -0.79
CA LEU A 89 -1.80 22.36 -0.07
C LEU A 89 -0.98 23.65 -0.09
N GLN A 90 -0.89 24.32 -1.25
CA GLN A 90 -0.14 25.57 -1.38
C GLN A 90 -0.75 26.67 -0.49
N GLU A 91 -2.08 26.77 -0.45
CA GLU A 91 -2.78 27.70 0.43
C GLU A 91 -2.50 27.41 1.92
N ALA A 92 -2.52 26.14 2.33
CA ALA A 92 -2.18 25.74 3.71
C ALA A 92 -0.71 26.01 4.07
N ILE A 93 0.22 25.78 3.14
CA ILE A 93 1.64 26.13 3.29
C ILE A 93 1.80 27.65 3.46
N ASN A 94 1.13 28.44 2.62
CA ASN A 94 1.19 29.90 2.69
C ASN A 94 0.63 30.45 4.01
N ARG A 95 -0.46 29.87 4.53
CA ARG A 95 -1.05 30.24 5.82
C ARG A 95 -0.11 29.94 6.99
N SER A 96 0.46 28.74 7.02
CA SER A 96 1.32 28.28 8.12
C SER A 96 2.72 28.88 8.11
N LYS A 97 3.21 29.33 6.94
CA LYS A 97 4.58 29.82 6.70
C LYS A 97 5.67 28.78 6.98
N TYR A 98 5.31 27.49 7.08
CA TYR A 98 6.30 26.43 7.20
C TYR A 98 7.09 26.25 5.90
N LYS A 99 8.39 25.96 6.03
CA LYS A 99 9.26 25.67 4.88
C LYS A 99 8.97 24.25 4.36
N ILE A 100 8.02 24.14 3.45
CA ILE A 100 7.61 22.90 2.78
C ILE A 100 7.49 23.20 1.29
N GLU A 101 8.01 22.29 0.46
CA GLU A 101 8.00 22.41 -1.00
C GLU A 101 7.06 21.39 -1.63
N ILE A 102 6.42 21.78 -2.72
CA ILE A 102 5.61 20.90 -3.55
C ILE A 102 6.47 20.46 -4.74
N PHE A 103 6.56 19.15 -4.95
CA PHE A 103 7.24 18.55 -6.10
C PHE A 103 6.21 17.91 -7.04
N GLU A 104 6.00 18.54 -8.19
CA GLU A 104 5.07 18.07 -9.22
C GLU A 104 5.67 16.96 -10.07
N MET A 105 5.21 15.73 -9.82
CA MET A 105 5.66 14.55 -10.53
C MET A 105 4.99 14.42 -11.90
N THR A 106 5.71 13.90 -12.88
CA THR A 106 5.10 13.40 -14.11
C THR A 106 4.12 12.27 -13.80
N THR A 107 3.02 12.17 -14.54
CA THR A 107 1.99 11.14 -14.32
C THR A 107 2.40 9.80 -14.92
N PHE A 108 2.81 8.84 -14.08
CA PHE A 108 3.05 7.46 -14.49
C PHE A 108 2.84 6.47 -13.33
N TYR A 109 2.83 5.18 -13.66
CA TYR A 109 2.82 4.09 -12.68
C TYR A 109 4.14 3.29 -12.73
N PRO A 110 4.75 2.91 -11.59
CA PRO A 110 4.40 3.30 -10.23
C PRO A 110 5.20 4.54 -9.79
N ALA A 111 4.69 5.75 -9.99
CA ALA A 111 5.32 6.96 -9.45
C ALA A 111 5.35 6.98 -7.90
N GLY A 112 4.41 6.26 -7.26
CA GLY A 112 4.30 6.15 -5.81
C GLY A 112 5.19 5.08 -5.17
N ASP A 113 5.99 4.32 -5.93
CA ASP A 113 6.95 3.37 -5.37
C ASP A 113 8.01 4.12 -4.56
N GLU A 114 8.23 3.70 -3.30
CA GLU A 114 9.03 4.44 -2.32
C GLU A 114 10.45 4.76 -2.85
N GLN A 115 11.11 3.78 -3.48
CA GLN A 115 12.48 3.97 -3.97
C GLN A 115 12.53 4.76 -5.27
N THR A 116 11.55 4.60 -6.15
CA THR A 116 11.38 5.44 -7.34
C THR A 116 11.16 6.90 -6.93
N MET A 117 10.35 7.15 -5.92
CA MET A 117 10.08 8.49 -5.39
C MET A 117 11.32 9.11 -4.74
N VAL A 118 12.08 8.35 -3.95
CA VAL A 118 13.37 8.82 -3.40
C VAL A 118 14.31 9.20 -4.52
N HIS A 119 14.43 8.39 -5.58
CA HIS A 119 15.28 8.76 -6.72
C HIS A 119 14.80 10.04 -7.41
N MET A 120 13.49 10.19 -7.66
CA MET A 120 12.95 11.37 -8.35
C MET A 120 13.08 12.67 -7.54
N VAL A 121 12.85 12.60 -6.23
CA VAL A 121 12.85 13.79 -5.35
C VAL A 121 14.25 14.08 -4.83
N TRP A 122 14.97 13.06 -4.37
CA TRP A 122 16.26 13.19 -3.68
C TRP A 122 17.47 12.89 -4.58
N GLY A 123 17.27 12.37 -5.78
CA GLY A 123 18.33 12.10 -6.75
C GLY A 123 19.18 10.86 -6.44
N LYS A 124 18.91 10.16 -5.34
CA LYS A 124 19.68 8.99 -4.89
C LYS A 124 18.91 7.69 -5.11
N SER A 125 19.60 6.67 -5.59
CA SER A 125 19.04 5.31 -5.63
C SER A 125 19.32 4.58 -4.32
N VAL A 126 18.28 4.01 -3.72
CA VAL A 126 18.40 3.22 -2.49
C VAL A 126 19.12 1.90 -2.79
N PRO A 127 20.04 1.43 -1.92
CA PRO A 127 20.66 0.10 -2.05
C PRO A 127 19.66 -1.02 -2.29
N GLU A 128 20.07 -2.07 -3.01
CA GLU A 128 19.22 -3.24 -3.23
C GLU A 128 18.75 -3.86 -1.91
N ARG A 129 17.45 -4.13 -1.82
CA ARG A 129 16.79 -4.63 -0.58
C ARG A 129 17.02 -3.72 0.64
N GLY A 130 17.42 -2.47 0.40
CA GLY A 130 17.61 -1.43 1.39
C GLY A 130 16.36 -0.59 1.65
N ILE A 131 16.51 0.38 2.54
CA ILE A 131 15.45 1.31 2.96
C ILE A 131 15.91 2.77 2.75
N PRO A 132 14.99 3.72 2.49
CA PRO A 132 15.33 5.11 2.15
C PRO A 132 16.30 5.81 3.10
N ILE A 133 16.28 5.46 4.39
CA ILE A 133 17.14 6.09 5.38
C ILE A 133 18.64 5.89 5.09
N GLN A 134 19.00 4.79 4.40
CA GLN A 134 20.38 4.52 3.99
C GLN A 134 20.93 5.53 2.98
N VAL A 135 20.07 6.36 2.39
CA VAL A 135 20.47 7.47 1.52
C VAL A 135 20.09 8.84 2.09
N GLY A 136 19.71 8.90 3.37
CA GLY A 136 19.33 10.12 4.09
C GLY A 136 17.89 10.58 3.85
N ALA A 137 16.99 9.67 3.41
CA ALA A 137 15.60 10.01 3.13
C ALA A 137 14.61 9.23 4.00
N VAL A 138 13.47 9.85 4.31
CA VAL A 138 12.30 9.19 4.91
C VAL A 138 11.08 9.50 4.05
N VAL A 139 10.29 8.48 3.72
CA VAL A 139 9.06 8.66 2.92
C VAL A 139 7.83 8.33 3.76
N SER A 140 6.83 9.20 3.86
CA SER A 140 5.59 8.89 4.57
C SER A 140 4.36 9.14 3.70
N ASN A 141 3.38 8.25 3.79
CA ASN A 141 2.08 8.44 3.13
C ASN A 141 1.24 9.51 3.87
N VAL A 142 0.33 10.16 3.15
CA VAL A 142 -0.56 11.21 3.65
C VAL A 142 -1.40 10.75 4.84
N GLY A 143 -2.06 9.59 4.74
CA GLY A 143 -2.91 9.07 5.83
C GLY A 143 -2.12 8.76 7.10
N THR A 144 -0.88 8.27 6.97
CA THR A 144 0.02 8.09 8.12
C THR A 144 0.34 9.40 8.83
N LEU A 145 0.56 10.48 8.10
CA LEU A 145 0.84 11.79 8.69
C LEU A 145 -0.38 12.38 9.41
N LEU A 146 -1.57 12.22 8.86
CA LEU A 146 -2.80 12.62 9.55
C LEU A 146 -3.01 11.83 10.84
N ASN A 147 -2.72 10.52 10.85
CA ASN A 147 -2.76 9.74 12.07
C ASN A 147 -1.69 10.15 13.09
N ILE A 148 -0.51 10.63 12.66
CA ILE A 148 0.50 11.20 13.57
C ILE A 148 -0.02 12.51 14.19
N TYR A 149 -0.67 13.35 13.39
CA TYR A 149 -1.29 14.58 13.87
C TYR A 149 -2.36 14.28 14.92
N ASP A 150 -3.31 13.40 14.58
CA ASP A 150 -4.38 13.01 15.50
C ASP A 150 -3.80 12.35 16.77
N ALA A 151 -2.75 11.54 16.65
CA ALA A 151 -2.05 10.99 17.82
C ALA A 151 -1.47 12.09 18.72
N ASN A 152 -0.88 13.14 18.15
CA ASN A 152 -0.38 14.30 18.90
C ASN A 152 -1.50 15.02 19.67
N GLU A 153 -2.72 14.99 19.15
CA GLU A 153 -3.93 15.50 19.81
C GLU A 153 -4.56 14.48 20.79
N GLY A 154 -3.88 13.36 21.08
CA GLY A 154 -4.36 12.32 21.98
C GLY A 154 -5.41 11.38 21.36
N ILE A 155 -5.58 11.40 20.04
CA ILE A 155 -6.56 10.59 19.32
C ILE A 155 -5.87 9.35 18.72
N PRO A 156 -6.15 8.13 19.21
CA PRO A 156 -5.60 6.91 18.64
C PRO A 156 -6.24 6.54 17.30
N VAL A 157 -5.55 5.69 16.53
CA VAL A 157 -6.05 5.22 15.22
C VAL A 157 -7.23 4.28 15.42
N THR A 158 -8.43 4.83 15.21
CA THR A 158 -9.73 4.15 15.42
C THR A 158 -10.59 4.11 14.16
N ASN A 159 -10.33 4.98 13.18
CA ASN A 159 -11.10 5.08 11.95
C ASN A 159 -10.19 4.98 10.74
N LYS A 160 -10.78 4.69 9.57
CA LYS A 160 -10.10 4.65 8.29
C LYS A 160 -10.92 5.37 7.22
N TYR A 161 -10.22 6.13 6.38
CA TYR A 161 -10.76 6.64 5.12
C TYR A 161 -10.48 5.64 4.00
N LEU A 162 -11.50 5.30 3.22
CA LEU A 162 -11.37 4.41 2.07
C LEU A 162 -12.40 4.73 0.99
N SER A 163 -12.03 4.48 -0.26
CA SER A 163 -12.97 4.53 -1.38
C SER A 163 -13.60 3.18 -1.68
N VAL A 164 -14.85 3.18 -2.13
CA VAL A 164 -15.53 2.03 -2.72
C VAL A 164 -15.89 2.39 -4.16
N VAL A 165 -15.31 1.64 -5.11
CA VAL A 165 -15.39 1.94 -6.55
C VAL A 165 -15.60 0.66 -7.38
N GLY A 166 -15.80 0.79 -8.69
CA GLY A 166 -16.02 -0.33 -9.61
C GLY A 166 -17.48 -0.50 -9.99
N GLU A 167 -18.01 -1.73 -9.95
CA GLU A 167 -19.43 -2.06 -10.20
C GLU A 167 -20.34 -1.64 -9.04
N VAL A 168 -20.45 -0.34 -8.85
CA VAL A 168 -21.29 0.29 -7.83
C VAL A 168 -22.04 1.46 -8.46
N GLN A 169 -23.29 1.67 -8.03
CA GLN A 169 -24.12 2.78 -8.51
C GLN A 169 -23.54 4.11 -8.03
N MET A 170 -22.94 4.11 -6.84
CA MET A 170 -22.38 5.29 -6.20
C MET A 170 -20.93 5.02 -5.79
N PRO A 171 -19.94 5.41 -6.61
CA PRO A 171 -18.55 5.50 -6.16
C PRO A 171 -18.43 6.53 -5.04
N ILE A 172 -17.97 6.09 -3.85
CA ILE A 172 -18.04 6.90 -2.62
C ILE A 172 -16.76 6.82 -1.78
N MET A 173 -16.53 7.86 -0.98
CA MET A 173 -15.51 7.87 0.08
C MET A 173 -16.23 7.55 1.37
N LEU A 174 -15.62 6.73 2.19
CA LEU A 174 -16.14 6.35 3.49
C LEU A 174 -15.13 6.67 4.57
N LYS A 175 -15.61 7.22 5.69
CA LYS A 175 -14.91 7.23 6.98
C LYS A 175 -15.59 6.19 7.86
N VAL A 176 -14.85 5.17 8.26
CA VAL A 176 -15.42 4.02 8.97
C VAL A 176 -14.57 3.61 10.18
N PRO A 177 -15.17 3.12 11.27
CA PRO A 177 -14.43 2.47 12.34
C PRO A 177 -13.60 1.28 11.84
N ILE A 178 -12.40 1.09 12.40
CA ILE A 178 -11.62 -0.13 12.13
C ILE A 178 -12.42 -1.35 12.59
N GLY A 179 -12.41 -2.41 11.78
CA GLY A 179 -13.20 -3.61 12.01
C GLY A 179 -14.60 -3.60 11.41
N THR A 180 -15.01 -2.51 10.76
CA THR A 180 -16.25 -2.47 9.95
C THR A 180 -16.20 -3.56 8.87
N SER A 181 -17.33 -4.18 8.55
CA SER A 181 -17.40 -5.19 7.48
C SER A 181 -17.15 -4.58 6.10
N VAL A 182 -16.35 -5.26 5.27
CA VAL A 182 -16.20 -4.89 3.85
C VAL A 182 -17.54 -4.94 3.12
N SER A 183 -18.38 -5.94 3.41
CA SER A 183 -19.69 -6.10 2.78
C SER A 183 -20.65 -4.95 3.13
N GLU A 184 -20.57 -4.41 4.35
CA GLU A 184 -21.34 -3.22 4.75
C GLU A 184 -20.90 -1.97 3.97
N CYS A 185 -19.59 -1.76 3.80
CA CYS A 185 -19.06 -0.69 2.95
C CYS A 185 -19.51 -0.83 1.49
N ILE A 186 -19.49 -2.04 0.93
CA ILE A 186 -19.96 -2.30 -0.45
C ILE A 186 -21.45 -2.01 -0.58
N THR A 187 -22.26 -2.45 0.40
CA THR A 187 -23.71 -2.24 0.42
C THR A 187 -24.04 -0.74 0.38
N LYS A 188 -23.29 0.09 1.13
CA LYS A 188 -23.45 1.55 1.13
C LYS A 188 -23.23 2.16 -0.27
N ALA A 189 -22.32 1.60 -1.07
CA ALA A 189 -22.03 2.03 -2.44
C ALA A 189 -23.06 1.52 -3.47
N LYS A 190 -23.99 0.64 -3.07
CA LYS A 190 -25.04 0.03 -3.89
C LYS A 190 -24.46 -0.72 -5.11
N PRO A 191 -23.97 -1.97 -4.93
CA PRO A 191 -23.36 -2.72 -6.03
C PRO A 191 -24.33 -2.92 -7.21
N THR A 192 -23.83 -2.83 -8.44
CA THR A 192 -24.63 -2.98 -9.67
C THR A 192 -24.67 -4.42 -10.19
N VAL A 193 -23.91 -5.32 -9.57
CA VAL A 193 -23.84 -6.75 -9.88
C VAL A 193 -24.13 -7.58 -8.64
N GLN A 194 -24.78 -8.73 -8.82
CA GLN A 194 -25.12 -9.63 -7.72
C GLN A 194 -23.91 -10.45 -7.25
N GLU A 195 -23.19 -11.05 -8.20
CA GLU A 195 -21.97 -11.80 -7.94
C GLU A 195 -20.76 -10.95 -8.33
N TYR A 196 -19.88 -10.72 -7.36
CA TYR A 196 -18.68 -9.91 -7.54
C TYR A 196 -17.47 -10.50 -6.84
N ALA A 197 -16.31 -10.17 -7.38
CA ALA A 197 -15.04 -10.21 -6.68
C ALA A 197 -14.72 -8.83 -6.11
N VAL A 198 -13.87 -8.81 -5.09
CA VAL A 198 -13.39 -7.60 -4.44
C VAL A 198 -11.87 -7.55 -4.52
N ILE A 199 -11.33 -6.39 -4.86
CA ILE A 199 -9.91 -6.09 -4.67
C ILE A 199 -9.77 -5.15 -3.48
N ILE A 200 -9.02 -5.58 -2.46
CA ILE A 200 -8.63 -4.72 -1.33
C ILE A 200 -7.27 -4.10 -1.65
N GLY A 201 -7.22 -2.76 -1.69
CA GLY A 201 -6.07 -1.99 -2.16
C GLY A 201 -6.23 -1.54 -3.62
N GLY A 202 -5.14 -1.48 -4.38
CA GLY A 202 -5.16 -1.07 -5.78
C GLY A 202 -5.23 -2.24 -6.76
N PRO A 203 -5.57 -2.00 -8.04
CA PRO A 203 -5.73 -3.08 -9.01
C PRO A 203 -4.41 -3.75 -9.41
N MET A 204 -3.25 -3.15 -9.11
CA MET A 204 -1.96 -3.74 -9.44
C MET A 204 -1.39 -4.59 -8.30
N MET A 205 -1.36 -4.04 -7.08
CA MET A 205 -0.73 -4.70 -5.93
C MET A 205 -1.74 -5.21 -4.88
N GLY A 206 -3.02 -4.87 -5.01
CA GLY A 206 -4.07 -5.27 -4.08
C GLY A 206 -4.37 -6.78 -4.09
N LYS A 207 -4.99 -7.24 -3.01
CA LYS A 207 -5.38 -8.65 -2.87
C LYS A 207 -6.79 -8.84 -3.44
N VAL A 208 -6.91 -9.84 -4.32
CA VAL A 208 -8.17 -10.21 -4.97
C VAL A 208 -8.86 -11.30 -4.15
N TYR A 209 -10.15 -11.11 -3.93
CA TYR A 209 -11.06 -12.01 -3.23
C TYR A 209 -12.23 -12.31 -4.16
N ASN A 210 -12.47 -13.58 -4.45
CA ASN A 210 -13.51 -14.01 -5.39
C ASN A 210 -14.41 -15.11 -4.80
N ASN A 211 -14.29 -15.36 -3.50
CA ASN A 211 -15.15 -16.27 -2.76
C ASN A 211 -16.04 -15.46 -1.81
N LYS A 212 -17.35 -15.70 -1.87
CA LYS A 212 -18.32 -14.93 -1.08
C LYS A 212 -18.11 -15.05 0.42
N GLN A 213 -17.81 -16.25 0.93
CA GLN A 213 -17.56 -16.48 2.35
C GLN A 213 -16.29 -15.75 2.81
N GLU A 214 -15.23 -15.76 1.98
CA GLU A 214 -14.02 -15.00 2.28
C GLU A 214 -14.33 -13.50 2.32
N ILE A 215 -15.03 -12.96 1.31
CA ILE A 215 -15.42 -11.54 1.24
C ILE A 215 -16.23 -11.12 2.47
N ASP A 216 -17.23 -11.90 2.87
CA ASP A 216 -18.10 -11.57 4.01
C ASP A 216 -17.36 -11.62 5.36
N SER A 217 -16.23 -12.35 5.42
CA SER A 217 -15.36 -12.38 6.60
C SER A 217 -14.39 -11.19 6.69
N LEU A 218 -14.24 -10.41 5.61
CA LEU A 218 -13.31 -9.30 5.55
C LEU A 218 -13.80 -8.08 6.32
N VAL A 219 -12.84 -7.40 6.92
CA VAL A 219 -13.04 -6.19 7.70
C VAL A 219 -12.04 -5.11 7.32
N ILE A 220 -12.40 -3.87 7.61
CA ILE A 220 -11.53 -2.72 7.40
C ILE A 220 -10.42 -2.73 8.45
N THR A 221 -9.18 -2.58 8.00
CA THR A 221 -7.98 -2.47 8.84
C THR A 221 -7.31 -1.12 8.62
N LYS A 222 -6.29 -0.79 9.42
CA LYS A 222 -5.48 0.43 9.25
C LYS A 222 -4.91 0.63 7.84
N THR A 223 -4.65 -0.46 7.12
CA THR A 223 -4.07 -0.43 5.75
C THR A 223 -5.12 -0.53 4.64
N THR A 224 -6.42 -0.63 4.96
CA THR A 224 -7.48 -0.78 3.96
C THR A 224 -7.87 0.58 3.37
N GLY A 225 -7.15 1.04 2.34
CA GLY A 225 -7.38 2.36 1.72
C GLY A 225 -8.38 2.39 0.57
N ASN A 226 -8.76 1.25 0.00
CA ASN A 226 -9.65 1.17 -1.16
C ASN A 226 -10.28 -0.23 -1.32
N ILE A 227 -11.50 -0.26 -1.86
CA ILE A 227 -12.28 -1.44 -2.21
C ILE A 227 -12.74 -1.29 -3.68
N ILE A 228 -12.33 -2.23 -4.54
CA ILE A 228 -12.77 -2.27 -5.94
C ILE A 228 -13.69 -3.47 -6.13
N VAL A 229 -14.95 -3.21 -6.49
CA VAL A 229 -15.95 -4.23 -6.81
C VAL A 229 -15.89 -4.52 -8.31
N LEU A 230 -15.68 -5.77 -8.70
CA LEU A 230 -15.57 -6.17 -10.11
C LEU A 230 -16.44 -7.41 -10.39
N PRO A 231 -16.91 -7.60 -11.63
CA PRO A 231 -17.56 -8.84 -12.02
C PRO A 231 -16.61 -10.03 -11.85
N MET A 232 -17.14 -11.21 -11.53
CA MET A 232 -16.35 -12.45 -11.43
C MET A 232 -15.56 -12.76 -12.71
N GLU A 233 -16.12 -12.40 -13.87
CA GLU A 233 -15.50 -12.62 -15.18
C GLU A 233 -14.45 -11.57 -15.57
N HIS A 234 -14.20 -10.57 -14.71
CA HIS A 234 -13.26 -9.49 -15.02
C HIS A 234 -11.83 -9.99 -15.19
N TYR A 235 -11.09 -9.36 -16.11
CA TYR A 235 -9.71 -9.74 -16.46
C TYR A 235 -8.79 -9.89 -15.23
N LEU A 236 -8.79 -8.90 -14.33
CA LEU A 236 -8.00 -8.93 -13.09
C LEU A 236 -8.35 -10.11 -12.16
N VAL A 237 -9.62 -10.52 -12.14
CA VAL A 237 -10.11 -11.63 -11.30
C VAL A 237 -9.68 -12.97 -11.89
N LYS A 238 -9.88 -13.17 -13.20
CA LYS A 238 -9.41 -14.38 -13.90
C LYS A 238 -7.89 -14.50 -13.84
N HIS A 239 -7.18 -13.38 -13.98
CA HIS A 239 -5.72 -13.39 -13.96
C HIS A 239 -5.17 -13.70 -12.57
N SER A 240 -5.83 -13.27 -11.48
CA SER A 240 -5.33 -13.50 -10.11
C SER A 240 -5.31 -14.99 -9.74
N THR A 241 -6.26 -15.78 -10.25
CA THR A 241 -6.46 -17.20 -9.92
C THR A 241 -5.63 -18.18 -10.76
N LEU A 242 -4.88 -17.70 -11.77
CA LEU A 242 -4.07 -18.58 -12.63
C LEU A 242 -3.06 -19.42 -11.82
N PRO A 243 -3.13 -20.77 -11.89
CA PRO A 243 -2.17 -21.64 -11.22
C PRO A 243 -0.75 -21.50 -11.78
N MET A 244 0.27 -21.70 -10.94
CA MET A 244 1.68 -21.65 -11.36
C MET A 244 2.01 -22.67 -12.47
N SER A 245 1.34 -23.83 -12.50
CA SER A 245 1.48 -24.82 -13.57
C SER A 245 1.03 -24.27 -14.92
N THR A 246 -0.12 -23.59 -14.96
CA THR A 246 -0.64 -22.92 -16.16
C THR A 246 0.29 -21.79 -16.60
N ILE A 247 0.74 -20.95 -15.67
CA ILE A 247 1.70 -19.86 -15.96
C ILE A 247 2.99 -20.41 -16.56
N ARG A 248 3.48 -21.55 -16.06
CA ARG A 248 4.67 -22.24 -16.61
C ARG A 248 4.42 -22.75 -18.02
N ALA A 249 3.28 -23.40 -18.26
CA ALA A 249 2.92 -23.90 -19.59
C ALA A 249 2.83 -22.76 -20.61
N GLN A 250 2.13 -21.67 -20.27
CA GLN A 250 2.01 -20.46 -21.10
C GLN A 250 3.37 -19.82 -21.36
N THR A 251 4.22 -19.70 -20.33
CA THR A 251 5.55 -19.11 -20.49
C THR A 251 6.41 -19.94 -21.45
N ARG A 252 6.37 -21.27 -21.34
CA ARG A 252 7.12 -22.16 -22.22
C ARG A 252 6.64 -22.09 -23.66
N SER A 253 5.32 -21.97 -23.90
CA SER A 253 4.74 -22.01 -25.24
C SER A 253 4.72 -20.66 -25.95
N ALA A 254 4.52 -19.56 -25.22
CA ALA A 254 4.19 -18.26 -25.81
C ALA A 254 5.25 -17.17 -25.58
N CYS A 255 6.22 -17.36 -24.68
CA CYS A 255 7.21 -16.31 -24.41
C CYS A 255 8.12 -16.09 -25.63
N ILE A 256 8.03 -14.90 -26.24
CA ILE A 256 8.86 -14.47 -27.37
C ILE A 256 10.27 -14.00 -26.96
N GLN A 257 10.65 -14.18 -25.69
CA GLN A 257 11.98 -13.85 -25.13
C GLN A 257 12.45 -12.39 -25.32
N CYS A 258 11.52 -11.45 -25.54
CA CYS A 258 11.83 -10.01 -25.58
C CYS A 258 12.29 -9.48 -24.20
N ARG A 259 12.76 -8.22 -24.16
CA ARG A 259 13.28 -7.56 -22.94
C ARG A 259 12.30 -6.60 -22.25
N MET A 260 11.08 -6.44 -22.76
CA MET A 260 10.14 -5.38 -22.30
C MET A 260 9.84 -5.43 -20.81
N CYS A 261 9.68 -6.62 -20.22
CA CYS A 261 9.42 -6.77 -18.79
C CYS A 261 10.56 -6.29 -17.89
N THR A 262 11.76 -6.10 -18.45
CA THR A 262 12.93 -5.52 -17.76
C THR A 262 13.09 -4.04 -18.09
N ASP A 263 12.94 -3.67 -19.35
CA ASP A 263 13.12 -2.28 -19.78
C ASP A 263 12.10 -1.33 -19.18
N LEU A 264 10.93 -1.83 -18.76
CA LEU A 264 9.90 -1.06 -18.06
C LEU A 264 9.89 -1.31 -16.54
N CYS A 265 10.81 -2.12 -16.01
CA CYS A 265 10.83 -2.40 -14.57
C CYS A 265 11.35 -1.17 -13.80
N PRO A 266 10.57 -0.59 -12.85
CA PRO A 266 10.99 0.61 -12.13
C PRO A 266 12.29 0.39 -11.34
N ARG A 267 12.47 -0.80 -10.75
CA ARG A 267 13.68 -1.16 -10.01
C ARG A 267 14.91 -1.30 -10.91
N TYR A 268 14.73 -1.86 -12.11
CA TYR A 268 15.80 -1.89 -13.10
C TYR A 268 16.23 -0.47 -13.51
N LEU A 269 15.26 0.43 -13.71
CA LEU A 269 15.51 1.80 -14.14
C LEU A 269 16.26 2.63 -13.08
N ILE A 270 16.04 2.40 -11.78
CA ILE A 270 16.80 3.06 -10.70
C ILE A 270 18.14 2.36 -10.38
N GLY A 271 18.54 1.35 -11.17
CA GLY A 271 19.86 0.74 -11.10
C GLY A 271 19.96 -0.61 -10.37
N HIS A 272 18.84 -1.20 -9.96
CA HIS A 272 18.84 -2.52 -9.31
C HIS A 272 19.06 -3.64 -10.34
N ARG A 273 19.74 -4.71 -9.92
CA ARG A 273 19.91 -5.96 -10.65
C ARG A 273 18.60 -6.76 -10.61
N ILE A 274 17.71 -6.42 -11.54
CA ILE A 274 16.47 -7.15 -11.77
C ILE A 274 16.17 -7.23 -13.26
N ARG A 275 16.25 -8.45 -13.81
CA ARG A 275 15.98 -8.75 -15.22
C ARG A 275 14.90 -9.82 -15.35
N PRO A 276 13.60 -9.47 -15.19
CA PRO A 276 12.51 -10.43 -15.29
C PRO A 276 12.51 -11.27 -16.57
N HIS A 277 13.03 -10.74 -17.68
CA HIS A 277 13.13 -11.50 -18.94
C HIS A 277 14.05 -12.72 -18.83
N LEU A 278 15.14 -12.64 -18.06
CA LEU A 278 16.05 -13.77 -17.84
C LEU A 278 15.43 -14.83 -16.93
N VAL A 279 14.75 -14.39 -15.86
CA VAL A 279 13.98 -15.27 -14.98
C VAL A 279 12.92 -16.03 -15.78
N MET A 280 12.18 -15.32 -16.65
CA MET A 280 11.17 -15.93 -17.53
C MET A 280 11.77 -16.92 -18.52
N ARG A 281 12.92 -16.60 -19.14
CA ARG A 281 13.62 -17.50 -20.07
C ARG A 281 14.06 -18.79 -19.38
N ASN A 282 14.45 -18.71 -18.12
CA ASN A 282 14.88 -19.87 -17.34
C ASN A 282 13.72 -20.62 -16.67
N PHE A 283 12.48 -20.13 -16.72
CA PHE A 283 11.40 -20.69 -15.90
C PHE A 283 11.12 -22.17 -16.20
N TYR A 284 11.24 -22.61 -17.45
CA TYR A 284 11.05 -24.02 -17.82
C TYR A 284 12.13 -24.95 -17.27
N ARG A 285 13.32 -24.42 -16.93
CA ARG A 285 14.50 -25.18 -16.48
C ARG A 285 14.50 -25.45 -14.99
N GLU A 286 13.60 -24.87 -14.21
CA GLU A 286 13.65 -24.93 -12.74
C GLU A 286 13.84 -26.34 -12.20
N LEU A 287 13.08 -27.31 -12.73
CA LEU A 287 13.12 -28.70 -12.29
C LEU A 287 14.40 -29.45 -12.71
N LEU A 288 15.20 -28.84 -13.59
CA LEU A 288 16.47 -29.38 -14.07
C LEU A 288 17.66 -28.80 -13.29
N ILE A 289 17.47 -27.71 -12.55
CA ILE A 289 18.53 -27.02 -11.82
C ILE A 289 18.54 -27.51 -10.36
N THR A 290 19.51 -28.37 -10.07
CA THR A 290 19.74 -28.91 -8.73
C THR A 290 20.79 -28.12 -7.94
N ASP A 291 21.79 -27.56 -8.62
CA ASP A 291 22.87 -26.77 -8.03
C ASP A 291 22.42 -25.35 -7.66
N ASP A 292 22.80 -24.88 -6.49
CA ASP A 292 22.39 -23.58 -5.96
C ASP A 292 23.11 -22.40 -6.64
N ILE A 293 24.35 -22.59 -7.12
CA ILE A 293 25.08 -21.55 -7.86
C ILE A 293 24.39 -21.31 -9.21
N GLU A 294 24.00 -22.38 -9.90
CA GLU A 294 23.20 -22.26 -11.13
C GLU A 294 21.81 -21.66 -10.84
N PHE A 295 21.16 -22.06 -9.73
CA PHE A 295 19.86 -21.51 -9.34
C PHE A 295 19.92 -20.00 -9.07
N GLU A 296 20.94 -19.54 -8.36
CA GLU A 296 21.21 -18.12 -8.14
C GLU A 296 21.45 -17.40 -9.48
N ARG A 297 22.27 -17.95 -10.37
CA ARG A 297 22.53 -17.35 -11.69
C ARG A 297 21.25 -17.22 -12.53
N ALA A 298 20.34 -18.20 -12.44
CA ALA A 298 19.12 -18.23 -13.23
C ALA A 298 18.01 -17.32 -12.67
N TYR A 299 17.90 -17.24 -11.33
CA TYR A 299 16.73 -16.67 -10.67
C TYR A 299 17.04 -15.58 -9.63
N GLY A 300 18.32 -15.39 -9.27
CA GLY A 300 18.79 -14.50 -8.20
C GLY A 300 18.24 -13.08 -8.28
N ASP A 301 18.16 -12.52 -9.49
CA ASP A 301 17.57 -11.21 -9.78
C ASP A 301 16.14 -11.01 -9.21
N ALA A 302 15.38 -12.09 -9.02
CA ALA A 302 14.00 -12.05 -8.54
C ALA A 302 13.88 -11.47 -7.11
N VAL A 303 14.94 -11.54 -6.30
CA VAL A 303 14.93 -11.00 -4.93
C VAL A 303 14.72 -9.49 -4.87
N ASN A 304 15.07 -8.78 -5.94
CA ASN A 304 14.92 -7.34 -6.07
C ASN A 304 13.52 -6.93 -6.56
N CYS A 305 12.61 -7.89 -6.79
CA CYS A 305 11.23 -7.60 -7.22
C CYS A 305 10.45 -6.85 -6.14
N CYS A 306 9.77 -5.78 -6.56
CA CYS A 306 8.85 -4.97 -5.74
C CYS A 306 7.36 -5.28 -5.99
N ASP A 307 7.07 -6.29 -6.80
CA ASP A 307 5.72 -6.79 -7.10
C ASP A 307 4.74 -5.77 -7.72
N CYS A 308 5.23 -4.65 -8.25
CA CYS A 308 4.40 -3.60 -8.87
C CYS A 308 3.59 -4.04 -10.11
N GLY A 309 3.94 -5.17 -10.75
CA GLY A 309 3.14 -5.72 -11.85
C GLY A 309 3.25 -5.02 -13.21
N VAL A 310 4.08 -3.99 -13.38
CA VAL A 310 4.30 -3.35 -14.71
C VAL A 310 4.70 -4.39 -15.76
N CYS A 311 5.57 -5.32 -15.40
CA CYS A 311 6.05 -6.37 -16.29
C CYS A 311 4.96 -7.34 -16.76
N GLU A 312 3.94 -7.57 -15.95
CA GLU A 312 2.83 -8.52 -16.16
C GLU A 312 1.64 -7.83 -16.83
N MET A 313 1.16 -6.74 -16.25
CA MET A 313 -0.08 -6.09 -16.66
C MET A 313 0.09 -5.09 -17.80
N PHE A 314 1.32 -4.65 -18.10
CA PHE A 314 1.58 -3.64 -19.12
C PHE A 314 2.62 -4.06 -20.15
N ALA A 315 3.80 -4.49 -19.70
CA ALA A 315 4.95 -4.64 -20.58
C ALA A 315 4.91 -5.91 -21.44
N CYS A 316 4.37 -7.03 -20.92
CA CYS A 316 4.39 -8.29 -21.66
C CYS A 316 3.40 -8.26 -22.84
N PRO A 317 3.86 -8.34 -24.11
CA PRO A 317 2.95 -8.34 -25.26
C PRO A 317 2.14 -9.63 -25.35
N MET A 318 2.65 -10.71 -24.75
CA MET A 318 2.03 -12.05 -24.77
C MET A 318 1.07 -12.29 -23.59
N GLY A 319 0.88 -11.31 -22.70
CA GLY A 319 0.00 -11.44 -21.53
C GLY A 319 0.47 -12.48 -20.51
N LEU A 320 1.78 -12.70 -20.40
CA LEU A 320 2.38 -13.62 -19.41
C LEU A 320 2.56 -12.95 -18.04
N SER A 321 2.93 -13.74 -17.04
CA SER A 321 3.00 -13.31 -15.63
C SER A 321 4.40 -13.14 -15.03
N PRO A 322 5.32 -12.32 -15.58
CA PRO A 322 6.66 -12.13 -15.01
C PRO A 322 6.67 -11.71 -13.53
N ARG A 323 5.72 -10.90 -13.06
CA ARG A 323 5.67 -10.52 -11.64
C ARG A 323 5.41 -11.74 -10.78
N LYS A 324 4.37 -12.54 -11.07
CA LYS A 324 4.12 -13.79 -10.33
C LYS A 324 5.31 -14.76 -10.37
N VAL A 325 5.97 -14.90 -11.53
CA VAL A 325 7.16 -15.77 -11.65
C VAL A 325 8.33 -15.26 -10.81
N ASN A 326 8.58 -13.95 -10.77
CA ASN A 326 9.61 -13.39 -9.89
C ASN A 326 9.22 -13.56 -8.41
N GLY A 327 7.96 -13.32 -8.03
CA GLY A 327 7.48 -13.58 -6.67
C GLY A 327 7.66 -15.04 -6.24
N TYR A 328 7.35 -15.97 -7.15
CA TYR A 328 7.59 -17.40 -6.96
C TYR A 328 9.07 -17.71 -6.70
N PHE A 329 9.98 -17.25 -7.56
CA PHE A 329 11.41 -17.50 -7.38
C PHE A 329 12.03 -16.77 -6.18
N LYS A 330 11.52 -15.59 -5.83
CA LYS A 330 11.91 -14.88 -4.61
C LYS A 330 11.61 -15.73 -3.36
N ALA A 331 10.46 -16.42 -3.32
CA ALA A 331 10.15 -17.36 -2.25
C ALA A 331 11.09 -18.58 -2.25
N ARG A 332 11.34 -19.18 -3.43
CA ARG A 332 12.22 -20.36 -3.57
C ARG A 332 13.67 -20.09 -3.18
N ILE A 333 14.21 -18.92 -3.54
CA ILE A 333 15.56 -18.49 -3.11
C ILE A 333 15.63 -18.40 -1.58
N ARG A 334 14.58 -17.85 -0.95
CA ARG A 334 14.49 -17.77 0.51
C ARG A 334 14.40 -19.16 1.14
N GLU A 335 13.60 -20.07 0.58
CA GLU A 335 13.48 -21.47 1.05
C GLU A 335 14.81 -22.23 0.97
N ARG A 336 15.61 -22.00 -0.08
CA ARG A 336 16.95 -22.58 -0.25
C ARG A 336 18.04 -21.90 0.59
N GLY A 337 17.74 -20.77 1.25
CA GLY A 337 18.72 -20.02 2.02
C GLY A 337 19.79 -19.30 1.18
N ILE A 338 19.61 -19.18 -0.14
CA ILE A 338 20.58 -18.57 -1.06
C ILE A 338 20.70 -17.07 -0.78
N GLN A 339 21.94 -16.61 -0.53
CA GLN A 339 22.25 -15.21 -0.25
C GLN A 339 22.76 -14.51 -1.51
N VAL A 340 21.83 -13.94 -2.28
CA VAL A 340 22.18 -13.13 -3.46
C VAL A 340 22.91 -11.86 -3.03
N GLU A 341 24.03 -11.55 -3.66
CA GLU A 341 24.81 -10.33 -3.42
C GLU A 341 23.97 -9.06 -3.67
N ARG A 342 24.17 -8.00 -2.87
CA ARG A 342 23.48 -6.70 -3.02
C ARG A 342 24.34 -5.70 -3.76
N ASN A 343 23.75 -4.99 -4.71
CA ASN A 343 24.32 -3.72 -5.17
C ASN A 343 24.06 -2.62 -4.12
N LEU A 344 25.13 -2.15 -3.46
CA LEU A 344 25.05 -1.11 -2.42
C LEU A 344 25.05 0.31 -2.99
N ALA A 345 25.47 0.50 -4.24
CA ALA A 345 25.52 1.80 -4.91
C ALA A 345 24.87 1.71 -6.31
N PRO A 346 23.57 1.43 -6.39
CA PRO A 346 22.87 1.38 -7.68
C PRO A 346 22.89 2.73 -8.37
N VAL A 347 23.13 2.71 -9.68
CA VAL A 347 23.13 3.91 -10.54
C VAL A 347 21.95 3.83 -11.47
N ALA A 348 21.10 4.86 -11.43
CA ALA A 348 19.94 4.94 -12.31
C ALA A 348 20.35 5.02 -13.79
N ARG A 349 19.50 4.49 -14.65
CA ARG A 349 19.68 4.50 -16.11
C ARG A 349 19.28 5.85 -16.69
N GLU A 350 20.00 6.32 -17.70
CA GLU A 350 19.73 7.61 -18.36
C GLU A 350 18.32 7.67 -18.97
N GLU A 351 17.82 6.55 -19.48
CA GLU A 351 16.54 6.48 -20.19
C GLU A 351 15.32 6.34 -19.26
N ILE A 352 15.49 6.48 -17.94
CA ILE A 352 14.41 6.32 -16.95
C ILE A 352 13.17 7.15 -17.30
N ASN A 353 13.36 8.37 -17.80
CA ASN A 353 12.26 9.26 -18.18
C ASN A 353 11.49 8.77 -19.43
N ASN A 354 12.13 8.00 -20.30
CA ASN A 354 11.56 7.50 -21.57
C ASN A 354 10.87 6.13 -21.42
N LYS A 355 10.97 5.50 -20.24
CA LYS A 355 10.48 4.12 -19.98
C LYS A 355 9.36 4.04 -18.94
N ARG A 356 8.72 5.17 -18.66
CA ARG A 356 7.59 5.28 -17.72
C ARG A 356 6.31 4.68 -18.29
N THR A 357 5.51 4.01 -17.45
CA THR A 357 4.20 3.46 -17.83
C THR A 357 3.09 4.50 -17.65
N PRO A 358 2.43 4.99 -18.72
CA PRO A 358 1.34 5.95 -18.58
C PRO A 358 0.14 5.32 -17.87
N THR A 359 -0.33 5.96 -16.78
CA THR A 359 -1.38 5.41 -15.91
C THR A 359 -2.71 5.18 -16.64
N GLU A 360 -3.09 6.08 -17.57
CA GLU A 360 -4.34 5.94 -18.34
C GLU A 360 -4.30 4.76 -19.31
N ARG A 361 -3.16 4.56 -19.99
CA ARG A 361 -2.95 3.38 -20.85
C ARG A 361 -2.93 2.09 -20.05
N LEU A 362 -2.36 2.11 -18.84
CA LEU A 362 -2.40 0.99 -17.92
C LEU A 362 -3.85 0.67 -17.53
N ALA A 363 -4.63 1.66 -17.10
CA ALA A 363 -6.03 1.46 -16.73
C ALA A 363 -6.87 0.90 -17.88
N ALA A 364 -6.67 1.39 -19.10
CA ALA A 364 -7.33 0.86 -20.29
C ALA A 364 -6.98 -0.62 -20.52
N ARG A 365 -5.69 -0.97 -20.41
CA ARG A 365 -5.21 -2.36 -20.55
C ARG A 365 -5.74 -3.29 -19.46
N LEU A 366 -6.00 -2.76 -18.27
CA LEU A 366 -6.62 -3.50 -17.16
C LEU A 366 -8.14 -3.64 -17.27
N ASN A 367 -8.76 -3.12 -18.33
CA ASN A 367 -10.21 -3.02 -18.50
C ASN A 367 -10.91 -2.18 -17.42
N LEU A 368 -10.22 -1.16 -16.90
CA LEU A 368 -10.73 -0.27 -15.85
C LEU A 368 -11.14 1.11 -16.37
N ALA A 369 -10.97 1.39 -17.67
CA ALA A 369 -11.23 2.70 -18.26
C ALA A 369 -12.66 3.22 -18.00
N LYS A 370 -13.66 2.33 -17.98
CA LYS A 370 -15.06 2.70 -17.69
C LYS A 370 -15.30 3.27 -16.28
N TYR A 371 -14.37 3.03 -15.34
CA TYR A 371 -14.47 3.53 -13.97
C TYR A 371 -13.73 4.86 -13.78
N TYR A 372 -12.97 5.33 -14.78
CA TYR A 372 -12.28 6.62 -14.72
C TYR A 372 -13.25 7.80 -14.90
N GLY A 373 -12.96 8.92 -14.25
CA GLY A 373 -13.77 10.15 -14.32
C GLY A 373 -14.90 10.21 -13.28
N ASN A 374 -15.24 9.09 -12.64
CA ASN A 374 -16.18 9.04 -11.53
C ASN A 374 -15.48 9.43 -10.21
N HIS A 375 -15.01 10.67 -10.15
CA HIS A 375 -14.33 11.16 -8.95
C HIS A 375 -15.26 11.10 -7.76
N VAL A 376 -14.74 10.50 -6.69
CA VAL A 376 -15.41 10.44 -5.41
C VAL A 376 -15.46 11.85 -4.83
N LYS A 377 -16.64 12.46 -4.82
CA LYS A 377 -16.87 13.82 -4.31
C LYS A 377 -17.29 13.83 -2.86
N ASP A 378 -18.20 12.93 -2.51
CA ASP A 378 -18.81 12.88 -1.19
C ASP A 378 -18.12 11.85 -0.29
N CYS A 379 -17.95 12.22 0.97
CA CYS A 379 -17.47 11.33 2.03
C CYS A 379 -18.60 11.09 3.03
N PHE A 380 -18.94 9.82 3.24
CA PHE A 380 -19.96 9.43 4.22
C PHE A 380 -19.30 8.75 5.41
N GLU A 381 -19.84 9.01 6.61
CA GLU A 381 -19.44 8.28 7.81
C GLU A 381 -20.36 7.07 8.01
N LEU A 382 -19.77 5.90 8.28
CA LEU A 382 -20.53 4.72 8.70
C LEU A 382 -20.38 4.50 10.20
N THR A 383 -21.49 4.16 10.84
CA THR A 383 -21.56 3.84 12.28
C THR A 383 -22.11 2.42 12.43
N PRO A 384 -21.27 1.38 12.23
CA PRO A 384 -21.70 0.00 12.35
C PRO A 384 -22.08 -0.33 13.80
N LYS A 385 -23.09 -1.18 13.97
CA LYS A 385 -23.48 -1.70 15.29
C LYS A 385 -22.44 -2.66 15.87
N THR A 386 -21.71 -3.36 15.01
CA THR A 386 -20.70 -4.36 15.39
C THR A 386 -19.45 -4.19 14.56
N VAL A 387 -18.28 -4.30 15.19
CA VAL A 387 -16.99 -4.34 14.51
C VAL A 387 -16.22 -5.59 14.90
N LYS A 388 -15.50 -6.20 13.95
CA LYS A 388 -14.54 -7.27 14.22
C LYS A 388 -13.14 -6.73 13.97
N ILE A 389 -12.35 -6.54 15.03
CA ILE A 389 -11.05 -5.89 15.00
C ILE A 389 -9.95 -6.96 15.02
N PRO A 390 -9.18 -7.15 13.93
CA PRO A 390 -8.04 -8.07 13.92
C PRO A 390 -6.87 -7.52 14.73
N PHE A 391 -6.11 -8.40 15.38
CA PHE A 391 -4.89 -8.02 16.11
C PHE A 391 -3.65 -7.91 15.22
N GLN A 392 -3.72 -8.42 13.99
CA GLN A 392 -2.70 -8.26 12.96
C GLN A 392 -3.15 -7.21 11.93
N GLN A 393 -2.62 -5.98 12.03
CA GLN A 393 -2.92 -4.88 11.09
C GLN A 393 -1.65 -4.18 10.59
N HIS A 394 -0.53 -4.89 10.60
CA HIS A 394 0.81 -4.43 10.20
C HIS A 394 1.63 -5.60 9.65
N ILE A 395 2.91 -5.37 9.32
CA ILE A 395 3.82 -6.43 8.83
C ILE A 395 4.47 -7.25 9.97
N GLY A 396 4.36 -6.76 11.20
CA GLY A 396 5.00 -7.31 12.40
C GLY A 396 4.32 -8.55 13.01
N LYS A 397 4.66 -8.89 14.27
CA LYS A 397 3.93 -9.90 15.07
C LYS A 397 2.59 -9.34 15.58
N PRO A 398 1.51 -10.15 15.68
CA PRO A 398 0.20 -9.69 16.13
C PRO A 398 0.26 -8.99 17.48
N ALA A 399 -0.59 -7.99 17.68
CA ALA A 399 -0.77 -7.37 19.00
C ALA A 399 -1.37 -8.39 19.99
N VAL A 400 -1.01 -8.27 21.26
CA VAL A 400 -1.45 -9.16 22.33
C VAL A 400 -2.67 -8.55 23.02
N PRO A 401 -3.83 -9.23 23.05
CA PRO A 401 -5.02 -8.71 23.70
C PRO A 401 -4.79 -8.44 25.19
N ILE A 402 -5.34 -7.33 25.69
CA ILE A 402 -5.29 -6.94 27.11
C ILE A 402 -6.67 -6.78 27.76
N LYS A 403 -7.72 -6.87 26.94
CA LYS A 403 -9.13 -6.90 27.36
C LYS A 403 -9.69 -8.30 27.17
N ASN A 404 -10.77 -8.62 27.86
CA ASN A 404 -11.44 -9.91 27.84
C ASN A 404 -12.89 -9.80 27.33
N VAL A 405 -13.45 -10.94 26.91
CA VAL A 405 -14.89 -11.06 26.61
C VAL A 405 -15.71 -10.60 27.82
N GLY A 406 -16.71 -9.76 27.56
CA GLY A 406 -17.56 -9.15 28.59
C GLY A 406 -17.10 -7.76 29.06
N ASP A 407 -15.85 -7.36 28.75
CA ASP A 407 -15.37 -6.02 29.11
C ASP A 407 -16.13 -4.94 28.33
N ARG A 408 -16.48 -3.86 29.04
CA ARG A 408 -16.91 -2.60 28.42
C ARG A 408 -15.68 -1.83 27.94
N VAL A 409 -15.75 -1.31 26.73
CA VAL A 409 -14.70 -0.51 26.10
C VAL A 409 -15.28 0.77 25.54
N ARG A 410 -14.51 1.85 25.63
CA ARG A 410 -14.78 3.10 24.94
C ARG A 410 -13.94 3.19 23.67
N LYS A 411 -14.40 3.97 22.69
CA LYS A 411 -13.63 4.29 21.49
C LYS A 411 -12.30 4.92 21.92
N GLY A 412 -11.21 4.32 21.43
CA GLY A 412 -9.85 4.71 21.76
C GLY A 412 -9.22 3.92 22.91
N ASP A 413 -9.96 3.09 23.65
CA ASP A 413 -9.38 2.21 24.65
C ASP A 413 -8.42 1.22 24.00
N LEU A 414 -7.29 0.96 24.68
CA LEU A 414 -6.33 -0.04 24.24
C LEU A 414 -6.95 -1.45 24.38
N LEU A 415 -7.09 -2.12 23.23
CA LEU A 415 -7.68 -3.45 23.11
C LEU A 415 -6.59 -4.54 23.11
N ALA A 416 -5.51 -4.29 22.37
CA ALA A 416 -4.35 -5.16 22.29
C ALA A 416 -3.06 -4.33 22.23
N ALA A 417 -2.07 -4.71 23.04
CA ALA A 417 -0.77 -4.06 23.12
C ALA A 417 0.19 -4.61 22.07
N ALA A 418 1.09 -3.77 21.55
CA ALA A 418 2.16 -4.20 20.66
C ALA A 418 2.99 -5.32 21.32
N ALA A 419 3.30 -6.38 20.57
CA ALA A 419 4.11 -7.48 21.08
C ALA A 419 5.51 -7.01 21.49
N GLU A 420 5.90 -7.31 22.73
CA GLU A 420 7.16 -6.87 23.31
C GLU A 420 8.38 -7.44 22.57
N GLY A 421 9.42 -6.62 22.39
CA GLY A 421 10.65 -7.01 21.69
C GLY A 421 10.47 -7.36 20.21
N ALA A 422 9.32 -7.05 19.61
CA ALA A 422 9.02 -7.37 18.23
C ALA A 422 8.53 -6.15 17.46
N LEU A 423 8.68 -6.20 16.13
CA LEU A 423 7.99 -5.31 15.22
C LEU A 423 6.47 -5.52 15.42
N SER A 424 5.75 -4.55 15.95
CA SER A 424 4.31 -4.63 16.25
C SER A 424 3.73 -3.22 16.52
N ALA A 425 2.40 -3.07 16.61
CA ALA A 425 1.75 -1.81 16.99
C ALA A 425 0.45 -2.03 17.79
N ASN A 426 0.12 -1.08 18.66
CA ASN A 426 -1.10 -1.10 19.47
C ASN A 426 -2.38 -1.12 18.63
N ILE A 427 -3.42 -1.79 19.12
CA ILE A 427 -4.75 -1.84 18.53
C ILE A 427 -5.76 -1.31 19.55
N HIS A 428 -6.64 -0.41 19.09
CA HIS A 428 -7.63 0.26 19.94
C HIS A 428 -9.04 -0.15 19.57
N SER A 429 -9.97 -0.01 20.52
CA SER A 429 -11.40 -0.12 20.22
C SER A 429 -11.81 1.04 19.30
N SER A 430 -12.52 0.73 18.22
CA SER A 430 -12.95 1.71 17.22
C SER A 430 -14.34 2.28 17.52
N ILE A 431 -15.09 1.66 18.44
CA ILE A 431 -16.43 2.05 18.88
C ILE A 431 -16.55 1.89 20.42
N ASP A 432 -17.56 2.52 21.00
CA ASP A 432 -18.02 2.21 22.35
C ASP A 432 -18.82 0.90 22.32
N GLY A 433 -18.70 0.07 23.36
CA GLY A 433 -19.49 -1.16 23.44
C GLY A 433 -18.95 -2.22 24.39
N VAL A 434 -19.34 -3.47 24.12
CA VAL A 434 -18.94 -4.67 24.87
C VAL A 434 -18.25 -5.65 23.95
N ILE A 435 -17.16 -6.26 24.43
CA ILE A 435 -16.48 -7.35 23.72
C ILE A 435 -17.35 -8.61 23.81
N LEU A 436 -17.97 -8.99 22.68
CA LEU A 436 -18.86 -10.16 22.60
C LEU A 436 -18.10 -11.46 22.37
N GLN A 437 -17.05 -11.40 21.55
CA GLN A 437 -16.22 -12.55 21.19
C GLN A 437 -14.78 -12.12 21.08
N GLN A 438 -13.87 -13.03 21.41
CA GLN A 438 -12.44 -12.80 21.30
C GLN A 438 -11.74 -14.14 21.13
N ASP A 439 -10.78 -14.17 20.21
CA ASP A 439 -9.85 -15.27 20.05
C ASP A 439 -8.42 -14.72 19.96
N THR A 440 -7.47 -15.54 19.52
CA THR A 440 -6.06 -15.12 19.41
C THR A 440 -5.78 -14.20 18.22
N VAL A 441 -6.75 -14.03 17.30
CA VAL A 441 -6.56 -13.28 16.05
C VAL A 441 -7.42 -12.01 15.97
N CYS A 442 -8.53 -11.92 16.71
CA CYS A 442 -9.43 -10.77 16.68
C CYS A 442 -10.32 -10.65 17.92
N ALA A 443 -10.99 -9.49 18.05
CA ALA A 443 -12.12 -9.27 18.95
C ALA A 443 -13.34 -8.76 18.18
N VAL A 444 -14.54 -9.12 18.62
CA VAL A 444 -15.82 -8.61 18.12
C VAL A 444 -16.44 -7.72 19.18
N ILE A 445 -16.70 -6.47 18.84
CA ILE A 445 -17.25 -5.45 19.73
C ILE A 445 -18.61 -5.06 19.17
N SER A 446 -19.63 -5.07 20.02
CA SER A 446 -20.95 -4.55 19.68
C SER A 446 -21.23 -3.31 20.48
N GLN A 447 -21.81 -2.30 19.83
CA GLN A 447 -22.39 -1.16 20.52
C GLN A 447 -23.36 -1.68 21.57
N SER A 448 -23.19 -1.21 22.81
CA SER A 448 -24.21 -1.38 23.82
C SER A 448 -25.38 -0.49 23.44
N GLU A 449 -26.59 -1.04 23.37
CA GLU A 449 -27.80 -0.23 23.48
C GLU A 449 -27.75 0.41 24.86
N GLU A 450 -27.26 1.65 24.98
CA GLU A 450 -27.53 2.44 26.17
C GLU A 450 -28.97 2.96 26.04
N GLY A 451 -29.81 2.57 27.01
CA GLY A 451 -31.18 3.05 27.17
C GLY A 451 -31.29 4.43 27.76
#